data_AF-A0A2E4LQ85-F1
#
_entry.id   AF-A0A2E4LQ85-F1
#
_cell.length_a   1.000
_cell.length_b   1.000
_cell.length_c   1.000
_cell.angle_alpha   90.00
_cell.angle_beta   90.00
_cell.angle_gamma   90.00
#
_symmetry.space_group_name_H-M   'P 1'
#
loop_
_entity.id
_entity.type
_entity.pdbx_description
1 polymer ?
#
loop_
_entity_poly.entity_id
_entity_poly.type
_entity_poly.pdbx_seq_one_letter_code
_entity_poly.pdbx_strand_id
1 'polypeptide(L)'
;MLGNRPALVQAIARRAVKHHGFEHVVVVGYTRLQSSYHISAFKQWFFRDRKKLRDDIAVFKTHNLPWRKFSALERSLLGLALAGKDRSWLANYKKFAAGCTALSPQVTLASNHIPTKQRPYLLLENFLCLSGFECGDDLSAFDVRKNVSFHPAVVHALSSHFSSLGPRLSCFPGPHEGNRWLFRVCNRLEHASVNLPDENDVFSQQLCGSIVHFLDRRNYPANQEYCRLMSVDQAFFEPGNIPNSVPSPNDLIQMARDFADMRPQKDIDDFLLMTENAFMNAARSEIIST
;
A
#
# COMPACT_ATOMS: atom_id res chain seq x y z
N MET A 1 8.29 -7.34 6.64
CA MET A 1 6.99 -7.20 7.31
C MET A 1 6.59 -8.55 7.90
N LEU A 2 6.47 -8.65 9.22
CA LEU A 2 6.11 -9.89 9.96
C LEU A 2 4.80 -10.56 9.49
N GLY A 3 3.94 -9.84 8.76
CA GLY A 3 2.71 -10.38 8.16
C GLY A 3 2.86 -11.00 6.76
N ASN A 4 4.00 -10.84 6.08
CA ASN A 4 4.22 -11.42 4.75
C ASN A 4 4.97 -12.75 4.88
N ARG A 5 4.32 -13.86 4.51
CA ARG A 5 4.86 -15.24 4.57
C ARG A 5 5.36 -15.66 5.97
N PRO A 6 4.54 -15.52 7.04
CA PRO A 6 4.93 -15.88 8.40
C PRO A 6 5.39 -17.35 8.52
N ALA A 7 4.72 -18.27 7.82
CA ALA A 7 5.08 -19.69 7.80
C ALA A 7 6.48 -19.94 7.21
N LEU A 8 6.90 -19.19 6.19
CA LEU A 8 8.23 -19.32 5.61
C LEU A 8 9.32 -18.90 6.61
N VAL A 9 9.14 -17.74 7.24
CA VAL A 9 10.09 -17.24 8.24
C VAL A 9 10.15 -18.18 9.46
N GLN A 10 9.01 -18.71 9.92
CA GLN A 10 8.96 -19.73 10.96
C GLN A 10 9.70 -21.01 10.56
N ALA A 11 9.55 -21.47 9.32
CA ALA A 11 10.27 -22.64 8.82
C ALA A 11 11.78 -22.39 8.76
N ILE A 12 12.22 -21.20 8.34
CA ILE A 12 13.63 -20.80 8.33
C ILE A 12 14.20 -20.79 9.76
N ALA A 13 13.52 -20.13 10.71
CA ALA A 13 13.96 -20.08 12.10
C ALA A 13 14.03 -21.48 12.72
N ARG A 14 13.00 -22.32 12.49
CA ARG A 14 13.00 -23.71 12.94
C ARG A 14 14.17 -24.50 12.38
N ARG A 15 14.48 -24.33 11.10
CA ARG A 15 15.58 -25.04 10.44
C ARG A 15 16.93 -24.58 10.96
N ALA A 16 17.13 -23.28 11.15
CA ALA A 16 18.36 -22.74 11.75
C ALA A 16 18.63 -23.36 13.13
N VAL A 17 17.62 -23.40 13.99
CA VAL A 17 17.75 -23.99 15.34
C VAL A 17 17.91 -25.51 15.29
N LYS A 18 16.97 -26.23 14.66
CA LYS A 18 16.91 -27.70 14.79
C LYS A 18 17.90 -28.46 13.91
N HIS A 19 18.28 -27.90 12.76
CA HIS A 19 19.13 -28.61 11.79
C HIS A 19 20.53 -28.00 11.68
N HIS A 20 20.68 -26.71 11.97
CA HIS A 20 21.98 -26.03 11.86
C HIS A 20 22.57 -25.64 13.22
N GLY A 21 21.89 -25.95 14.33
CA GLY A 21 22.44 -25.75 15.68
C GLY A 21 22.61 -24.29 16.09
N PHE A 22 21.89 -23.36 15.46
CA PHE A 22 21.93 -21.96 15.86
C PHE A 22 21.40 -21.84 17.29
N GLU A 23 22.20 -21.27 18.19
CA GLU A 23 21.85 -21.06 19.60
C GLU A 23 20.67 -20.09 19.75
N HIS A 24 20.67 -19.06 18.89
CA HIS A 24 19.66 -18.01 18.90
C HIS A 24 19.36 -17.50 17.48
N VAL A 25 18.10 -17.12 17.25
CA VAL A 25 17.63 -16.50 16.00
C VAL A 25 16.83 -15.25 16.33
N VAL A 26 17.25 -14.10 15.81
CA VAL A 26 16.48 -12.85 15.90
C VAL A 26 15.73 -12.61 14.60
N VAL A 27 14.42 -12.40 14.70
CA VAL A 27 13.57 -12.02 13.56
C VAL A 27 13.18 -10.56 13.69
N VAL A 28 13.72 -9.73 12.80
CA VAL A 28 13.44 -8.29 12.75
C VAL A 28 12.33 -7.98 11.75
N GLY A 29 11.31 -7.24 12.20
CA GLY A 29 10.15 -6.86 11.43
C GLY A 29 9.94 -5.36 11.30
N TYR A 30 9.81 -4.86 10.07
CA TYR A 30 9.37 -3.48 9.83
C TYR A 30 7.88 -3.39 9.52
N THR A 31 7.18 -2.42 10.10
CA THR A 31 5.76 -2.13 9.88
C THR A 31 5.54 -0.74 9.28
N ARG A 32 4.37 -0.51 8.69
CA ARG A 32 3.96 0.79 8.13
C ARG A 32 2.60 1.14 8.71
N LEU A 33 2.18 2.40 8.64
CA LEU A 33 0.76 2.73 8.77
C LEU A 33 -0.06 1.89 7.76
N GLN A 34 -1.21 1.39 8.18
CA GLN A 34 -2.08 0.54 7.36
C GLN A 34 -2.48 1.27 6.06
N SER A 35 -2.88 2.54 6.17
CA SER A 35 -3.18 3.43 5.06
C SER A 35 -1.99 3.57 4.10
N SER A 36 -0.80 3.88 4.62
CA SER A 36 0.44 4.01 3.86
C SER A 36 0.83 2.72 3.14
N TYR A 37 0.68 1.56 3.81
CA TYR A 37 0.87 0.26 3.18
C TYR A 37 -0.11 0.08 2.01
N HIS A 38 -1.40 0.36 2.21
CA HIS A 38 -2.41 0.18 1.17
C HIS A 38 -2.18 1.10 -0.04
N ILE A 39 -1.86 2.38 0.19
CA ILE A 39 -1.53 3.34 -0.87
C ILE A 39 -0.31 2.86 -1.67
N SER A 40 0.77 2.48 -0.96
CA SER A 40 1.99 1.96 -1.59
C SER A 40 1.71 0.70 -2.39
N ALA A 41 0.93 -0.22 -1.82
CA ALA A 41 0.55 -1.48 -2.45
C ALA A 41 -0.33 -1.27 -3.68
N PHE A 42 -1.27 -0.33 -3.60
CA PHE A 42 -2.12 0.03 -4.71
C PHE A 42 -1.32 0.60 -5.86
N LYS A 43 -0.40 1.52 -5.61
CA LYS A 43 0.45 2.15 -6.64
C LYS A 43 1.53 1.23 -7.24
N GLN A 44 1.67 0.00 -6.74
CA GLN A 44 2.67 -0.97 -7.21
C GLN A 44 2.08 -2.26 -7.78
N TRP A 45 0.93 -2.72 -7.29
CA TRP A 45 0.33 -3.98 -7.72
C TRP A 45 -1.19 -4.03 -7.72
N PHE A 46 -1.89 -3.49 -6.70
CA PHE A 46 -3.35 -3.73 -6.64
C PHE A 46 -4.16 -3.00 -7.72
N PHE A 47 -3.63 -1.92 -8.31
CA PHE A 47 -4.28 -1.21 -9.41
C PHE A 47 -4.51 -2.07 -10.67
N ARG A 48 -3.88 -3.25 -10.77
CA ARG A 48 -4.05 -4.23 -11.85
C ARG A 48 -4.50 -5.61 -11.35
N ASP A 49 -4.88 -5.72 -10.08
CA ASP A 49 -5.45 -6.93 -9.52
C ASP A 49 -6.96 -6.97 -9.78
N ARG A 50 -7.37 -7.72 -10.80
CA ARG A 50 -8.78 -7.86 -11.21
C ARG A 50 -9.70 -8.37 -10.12
N LYS A 51 -9.22 -9.19 -9.19
CA LYS A 51 -10.05 -9.68 -8.10
C LYS A 51 -10.28 -8.52 -7.12
N LYS A 52 -9.20 -7.87 -6.69
CA LYS A 52 -9.27 -6.74 -5.76
C LYS A 52 -10.12 -5.58 -6.30
N LEU A 53 -9.95 -5.21 -7.57
CA LEU A 53 -10.72 -4.12 -8.20
C LEU A 53 -12.23 -4.45 -8.25
N ARG A 54 -12.59 -5.70 -8.54
CA ARG A 54 -14.00 -6.14 -8.53
C ARG A 54 -14.58 -6.15 -7.13
N ASP A 55 -13.82 -6.62 -6.15
CA ASP A 55 -14.22 -6.60 -4.73
C ASP A 55 -14.46 -5.15 -4.27
N ASP A 56 -13.59 -4.21 -4.65
CA ASP A 56 -13.77 -2.79 -4.36
C ASP A 56 -15.04 -2.24 -5.02
N ILE A 57 -15.28 -2.52 -6.31
CA ILE A 57 -16.51 -2.08 -7.01
C ILE A 57 -17.77 -2.70 -6.39
N ALA A 58 -17.70 -3.94 -5.89
CA ALA A 58 -18.84 -4.57 -5.22
C ALA A 58 -19.25 -3.80 -3.96
N VAL A 59 -18.29 -3.29 -3.18
CA VAL A 59 -18.56 -2.42 -2.03
C VAL A 59 -19.31 -1.16 -2.45
N PHE A 60 -18.88 -0.50 -3.53
CA PHE A 60 -19.58 0.68 -4.06
C PHE A 60 -21.03 0.38 -4.45
N LYS A 61 -21.26 -0.77 -5.12
CA LYS A 61 -22.60 -1.21 -5.50
C LYS A 61 -23.49 -1.44 -4.28
N THR A 62 -22.97 -2.09 -3.23
CA THR A 62 -23.70 -2.32 -1.98
C THR A 62 -24.17 -1.02 -1.33
N HIS A 63 -23.43 0.08 -1.47
CA HIS A 63 -23.75 1.38 -0.88
C HIS A 63 -24.41 2.38 -1.84
N ASN A 64 -24.79 1.94 -3.05
CA ASN A 64 -25.33 2.78 -4.12
C ASN A 64 -24.43 3.99 -4.47
N LEU A 65 -23.11 3.77 -4.50
CA LEU A 65 -22.13 4.79 -4.86
C LEU A 65 -21.72 4.65 -6.34
N PRO A 66 -21.67 5.76 -7.11
CA PRO A 66 -21.28 5.72 -8.52
C PRO A 66 -19.77 5.58 -8.67
N TRP A 67 -19.25 4.35 -8.57
CA TRP A 67 -17.80 4.07 -8.52
C TRP A 67 -16.97 4.72 -9.64
N ARG A 68 -17.56 4.97 -10.82
CA ARG A 68 -16.88 5.65 -11.95
C ARG A 68 -16.55 7.12 -11.67
N LYS A 69 -17.20 7.74 -10.68
CA LYS A 69 -16.92 9.12 -10.25
C LYS A 69 -15.71 9.27 -9.33
N PHE A 70 -15.01 8.17 -9.05
CA PHE A 70 -13.90 8.12 -8.11
C PHE A 70 -12.63 7.67 -8.79
N SER A 71 -11.52 8.26 -8.38
CA SER A 71 -10.17 7.89 -8.77
C SER A 71 -9.90 6.41 -8.42
N ALA A 72 -8.99 5.77 -9.13
CA ALA A 72 -8.57 4.40 -8.85
C ALA A 72 -8.15 4.19 -7.38
N LEU A 73 -7.43 5.16 -6.80
CA LEU A 73 -7.00 5.09 -5.41
C LEU A 73 -8.16 5.33 -4.44
N GLU A 74 -9.02 6.31 -4.72
CA GLU A 74 -10.23 6.57 -3.93
C GLU A 74 -11.13 5.34 -3.83
N ARG A 75 -11.35 4.65 -4.96
CA ARG A 75 -12.11 3.39 -4.99
C ARG A 75 -11.49 2.35 -4.07
N SER A 76 -10.18 2.18 -4.13
CA SER A 76 -9.53 1.16 -3.33
C SER A 76 -9.47 1.48 -1.84
N LEU A 77 -9.30 2.76 -1.48
CA LEU A 77 -9.31 3.23 -0.10
C LEU A 77 -10.71 3.16 0.50
N LEU A 78 -11.73 3.63 -0.22
CA LEU A 78 -13.12 3.57 0.26
C LEU A 78 -13.60 2.12 0.36
N GLY A 79 -13.25 1.28 -0.63
CA GLY A 79 -13.52 -0.16 -0.58
C GLY A 79 -12.92 -0.81 0.68
N LEU A 80 -11.66 -0.51 1.01
CA LEU A 80 -11.01 -0.97 2.23
C LEU A 80 -11.70 -0.45 3.51
N ALA A 81 -12.02 0.85 3.53
CA ALA A 81 -12.65 1.50 4.66
C ALA A 81 -14.02 0.91 4.96
N LEU A 82 -14.88 0.75 3.95
CA LEU A 82 -16.24 0.25 4.14
C LEU A 82 -16.31 -1.28 4.32
N ALA A 83 -15.38 -2.05 3.75
CA ALA A 83 -15.34 -3.50 3.96
C ALA A 83 -14.93 -3.90 5.38
N GLY A 84 -14.28 -3.01 6.15
CA GLY A 84 -13.81 -3.32 7.50
C GLY A 84 -12.66 -4.32 7.58
N LYS A 85 -12.01 -4.64 6.45
CA LYS A 85 -10.98 -5.69 6.34
C LYS A 85 -9.57 -5.11 6.33
N ASP A 86 -9.21 -4.39 7.38
CA ASP A 86 -7.85 -3.87 7.53
C ASP A 86 -6.84 -4.94 7.90
N ARG A 87 -5.58 -4.68 7.53
CA ARG A 87 -4.46 -5.43 8.06
C ARG A 87 -4.22 -5.02 9.51
N SER A 88 -4.23 -5.99 10.43
CA SER A 88 -3.87 -5.77 11.83
C SER A 88 -2.43 -6.22 12.10
N TRP A 89 -1.54 -5.28 12.47
CA TRP A 89 -0.17 -5.61 12.87
C TRP A 89 -0.13 -6.42 14.16
N LEU A 90 -1.00 -6.10 15.10
CA LEU A 90 -1.19 -6.86 16.34
C LEU A 90 -1.57 -8.31 16.07
N ALA A 91 -2.59 -8.55 15.24
CA ALA A 91 -3.02 -9.90 14.91
C ALA A 91 -1.94 -10.68 14.15
N ASN A 92 -1.25 -10.02 13.21
CA ASN A 92 -0.13 -10.61 12.49
C ASN A 92 1.01 -11.00 13.44
N TYR A 93 1.35 -10.14 14.38
CA TYR A 93 2.35 -10.42 15.40
C TYR A 93 1.93 -11.60 16.29
N LYS A 94 0.73 -11.58 16.88
CA LYS A 94 0.23 -12.67 17.73
C LYS A 94 0.24 -14.01 17.00
N LYS A 95 -0.21 -14.04 15.74
CA LYS A 95 -0.17 -15.24 14.90
C LYS A 95 1.27 -15.72 14.63
N PHE A 96 2.18 -14.78 14.36
CA PHE A 96 3.58 -15.11 14.14
C PHE A 96 4.22 -15.69 15.40
N ALA A 97 4.09 -14.99 16.53
CA ALA A 97 4.62 -15.38 17.82
C ALA A 97 4.11 -16.76 18.26
N ALA A 98 2.81 -17.02 18.12
CA ALA A 98 2.23 -18.33 18.44
C ALA A 98 2.85 -19.49 17.64
N GLY A 99 3.25 -19.26 16.39
CA GLY A 99 3.93 -20.28 15.59
C GLY A 99 5.41 -20.47 15.93
N CYS A 100 6.01 -19.54 16.67
CA CYS A 100 7.37 -19.61 17.19
C CYS A 100 7.45 -20.10 18.65
N THR A 101 6.32 -20.26 19.36
CA THR A 101 6.31 -20.60 20.80
C THR A 101 7.13 -21.85 21.12
N ALA A 102 7.08 -22.88 20.27
CA ALA A 102 7.84 -24.12 20.46
C ALA A 102 9.37 -23.97 20.26
N LEU A 103 9.82 -22.79 19.82
CA LEU A 103 11.23 -22.43 19.68
C LEU A 103 11.67 -21.42 20.75
N SER A 104 10.80 -21.03 21.68
CA SER A 104 11.15 -20.17 22.80
C SER A 104 12.05 -20.94 23.79
N PRO A 105 13.17 -20.37 24.29
CA PRO A 105 13.62 -18.97 24.15
C PRO A 105 14.59 -18.71 22.98
N GLN A 106 14.84 -19.68 22.10
CA GLN A 106 15.85 -19.62 21.03
C GLN A 106 15.47 -18.67 19.87
N VAL A 107 14.25 -18.14 19.85
CA VAL A 107 13.80 -17.17 18.84
C VAL A 107 13.29 -15.90 19.50
N THR A 108 13.92 -14.76 19.19
CA THR A 108 13.47 -13.43 19.62
C THR A 108 12.83 -12.69 18.46
N LEU A 109 11.79 -11.92 18.77
CA LEU A 109 11.12 -11.03 17.83
C LEU A 109 11.45 -9.59 18.15
N ALA A 110 11.95 -8.86 17.17
CA ALA A 110 12.19 -7.42 17.24
C ALA A 110 11.41 -6.72 16.14
N SER A 111 10.98 -5.48 16.38
CA SER A 111 10.21 -4.74 15.38
C SER A 111 10.39 -3.24 15.50
N ASN A 112 10.20 -2.53 14.38
CA ASN A 112 10.10 -1.08 14.34
C ASN A 112 9.19 -0.64 13.17
N HIS A 113 8.78 0.63 13.13
CA HIS A 113 8.12 1.21 11.96
C HIS A 113 9.14 1.44 10.84
N ILE A 114 8.78 1.45 9.56
CA ILE A 114 9.71 1.81 8.46
C ILE A 114 10.14 3.29 8.58
N PRO A 115 11.38 3.68 8.23
CA PRO A 115 11.75 5.09 8.20
C PRO A 115 10.90 5.87 7.19
N THR A 116 10.57 7.11 7.53
CA THR A 116 9.82 8.04 6.67
C THR A 116 10.55 9.37 6.59
N LYS A 117 10.07 10.30 5.73
CA LYS A 117 10.62 11.66 5.69
C LYS A 117 10.44 12.40 7.02
N GLN A 118 9.32 12.17 7.70
CA GLN A 118 8.98 12.81 8.97
C GLN A 118 9.67 12.13 10.17
N ARG A 119 10.00 10.85 10.05
CA ARG A 119 10.71 10.06 11.07
C ARG A 119 11.85 9.29 10.41
N PRO A 120 12.93 9.98 10.01
CA PRO A 120 14.03 9.36 9.30
C PRO A 120 14.96 8.63 10.26
N TYR A 121 15.46 7.49 9.82
CA TYR A 121 16.62 6.80 10.39
C TYR A 121 17.16 5.83 9.32
N LEU A 122 18.41 5.38 9.46
CA LEU A 122 19.00 4.42 8.51
C LEU A 122 18.50 3.00 8.80
N LEU A 123 17.80 2.41 7.82
CA LEU A 123 17.14 1.13 7.99
C LEU A 123 18.11 0.01 8.38
N LEU A 124 19.30 -0.01 7.78
CA LEU A 124 20.31 -1.02 8.06
C LEU A 124 20.93 -0.86 9.46
N GLU A 125 21.24 0.35 9.89
CA GLU A 125 21.73 0.61 11.25
C GLU A 125 20.70 0.16 12.30
N ASN A 126 19.43 0.51 12.09
CA ASN A 126 18.37 0.07 12.98
C ASN A 126 18.19 -1.46 12.95
N PHE A 127 18.32 -2.11 11.78
CA PHE A 127 18.26 -3.56 11.68
C PHE A 127 19.36 -4.23 12.50
N LEU A 128 20.60 -3.75 12.37
CA LEU A 128 21.76 -4.24 13.09
C LEU A 128 21.57 -4.09 14.60
N CYS A 129 21.17 -2.90 15.05
CA CYS A 129 20.84 -2.62 16.44
C CYS A 129 19.75 -3.57 16.99
N LEU A 130 18.64 -3.75 16.28
CA LEU A 130 17.57 -4.67 16.69
C LEU A 130 17.98 -6.14 16.69
N SER A 131 18.96 -6.50 15.84
CA SER A 131 19.49 -7.86 15.74
C SER A 131 20.63 -8.15 16.72
N GLY A 132 21.15 -7.13 17.42
CA GLY A 132 22.30 -7.25 18.32
C GLY A 132 23.65 -7.37 17.60
N PHE A 133 23.72 -7.01 16.32
CA PHE A 133 24.97 -6.96 15.57
C PHE A 133 25.56 -5.56 15.59
N GLU A 134 26.86 -5.47 15.84
CA GLU A 134 27.62 -4.23 15.69
C GLU A 134 28.09 -4.08 14.25
N CYS A 135 28.08 -2.85 13.74
CA CYS A 135 28.67 -2.51 12.45
C CYS A 135 29.57 -1.30 12.63
N GLY A 136 30.84 -1.45 12.27
CA GLY A 136 31.84 -0.38 12.30
C GLY A 136 31.95 0.40 11.00
N ASP A 137 31.18 0.04 9.97
CA ASP A 137 31.21 0.67 8.65
C ASP A 137 30.20 1.82 8.56
N ASP A 138 30.49 2.80 7.70
CA ASP A 138 29.52 3.84 7.34
C ASP A 138 28.44 3.27 6.41
N LEU A 139 27.20 3.21 6.92
CA LEU A 139 26.05 2.68 6.19
C LEU A 139 25.27 3.75 5.41
N SER A 140 25.71 5.01 5.42
CA SER A 140 25.03 6.14 4.77
C SER A 140 24.83 5.93 3.26
N ALA A 141 25.73 5.20 2.60
CA ALA A 141 25.66 4.86 1.18
C ALA A 141 24.50 3.90 0.81
N PHE A 142 23.92 3.20 1.80
CA PHE A 142 22.87 2.19 1.60
C PHE A 142 21.46 2.71 1.94
N ASP A 143 21.27 4.02 1.91
CA ASP A 143 20.00 4.66 2.23
C ASP A 143 18.94 4.46 1.13
N VAL A 144 18.20 3.34 1.22
CA VAL A 144 17.14 2.99 0.28
C VAL A 144 15.78 3.56 0.74
N ARG A 145 15.57 4.87 0.58
CA ARG A 145 14.28 5.54 0.90
C ARG A 145 13.22 5.48 -0.20
N LYS A 146 13.55 4.98 -1.41
CA LYS A 146 12.63 5.06 -2.56
C LYS A 146 11.71 3.84 -2.64
N ASN A 147 10.46 4.01 -2.21
CA ASN A 147 9.39 3.12 -2.66
C ASN A 147 9.10 3.43 -4.12
N VAL A 148 9.39 2.49 -5.01
CA VAL A 148 9.09 2.66 -6.42
C VAL A 148 7.57 2.66 -6.60
N SER A 149 7.02 3.64 -7.32
CA SER A 149 5.61 3.70 -7.71
C SER A 149 5.53 3.91 -9.21
N PHE A 150 4.49 3.35 -9.85
CA PHE A 150 4.24 3.65 -11.26
C PHE A 150 3.68 5.06 -11.45
N HIS A 151 3.86 5.60 -12.66
CA HIS A 151 3.32 6.89 -13.05
C HIS A 151 1.78 6.91 -12.86
N PRO A 152 1.17 7.99 -12.32
CA PRO A 152 -0.28 8.04 -12.05
C PRO A 152 -1.14 7.68 -13.26
N ALA A 153 -0.77 8.14 -14.45
CA ALA A 153 -1.45 7.78 -15.70
C ALA A 153 -1.51 6.26 -15.96
N VAL A 154 -0.41 5.54 -15.70
CA VAL A 154 -0.35 4.07 -15.81
C VAL A 154 -1.28 3.43 -14.79
N VAL A 155 -1.26 3.94 -13.54
CA VAL A 155 -2.09 3.43 -12.46
C VAL A 155 -3.58 3.56 -12.79
N HIS A 156 -4.01 4.72 -13.26
CA HIS A 156 -5.40 4.98 -13.64
C HIS A 156 -5.84 4.21 -14.87
N ALA A 157 -5.10 4.31 -15.98
CA ALA A 157 -5.47 3.65 -17.23
C ALA A 157 -5.61 2.14 -17.04
N LEU A 158 -4.64 1.49 -16.40
CA LEU A 158 -4.71 0.06 -16.14
C LEU A 158 -5.80 -0.30 -15.13
N SER A 159 -6.01 0.51 -14.08
CA SER A 159 -7.11 0.26 -13.15
C SER A 159 -8.48 0.32 -13.84
N SER A 160 -8.71 1.31 -14.70
CA SER A 160 -9.94 1.45 -15.48
C SER A 160 -10.12 0.30 -16.46
N HIS A 161 -9.07 -0.07 -17.19
CA HIS A 161 -9.06 -1.24 -18.09
C HIS A 161 -9.41 -2.53 -17.34
N PHE A 162 -8.67 -2.87 -16.28
CA PHE A 162 -8.91 -4.12 -15.54
C PHE A 162 -10.25 -4.16 -14.81
N SER A 163 -10.79 -3.00 -14.42
CA SER A 163 -12.13 -2.88 -13.82
C SER A 163 -13.25 -3.13 -14.83
N SER A 164 -13.05 -2.78 -16.10
CA SER A 164 -14.05 -2.88 -17.18
C SER A 164 -13.95 -4.17 -18.00
N LEU A 165 -12.86 -4.92 -17.84
CA LEU A 165 -12.53 -6.09 -18.67
C LEU A 165 -13.56 -7.24 -18.57
N GLY A 166 -14.33 -7.33 -17.48
CA GLY A 166 -15.29 -8.41 -17.25
C GLY A 166 -14.56 -9.76 -17.14
N PRO A 167 -14.97 -10.82 -17.85
CA PRO A 167 -14.27 -12.11 -17.89
C PRO A 167 -13.12 -12.18 -18.92
N ARG A 168 -12.96 -11.17 -19.79
CA ARG A 168 -12.00 -11.19 -20.91
C ARG A 168 -10.54 -11.26 -20.44
N LEU A 169 -9.64 -11.70 -21.32
CA LEU A 169 -8.20 -11.64 -21.10
C LEU A 169 -7.66 -10.23 -21.40
N SER A 170 -6.58 -9.85 -20.72
CA SER A 170 -5.88 -8.58 -20.95
C SER A 170 -4.59 -8.87 -21.69
N CYS A 171 -4.19 -7.98 -22.60
CA CYS A 171 -2.84 -7.94 -23.15
C CYS A 171 -1.83 -7.24 -22.21
N PHE A 172 -2.31 -6.59 -21.14
CA PHE A 172 -1.47 -5.93 -20.15
C PHE A 172 -1.10 -6.86 -18.99
N PRO A 173 0.11 -6.69 -18.41
CA PRO A 173 0.58 -7.55 -17.33
C PRO A 173 -0.25 -7.39 -16.05
N GLY A 174 -0.50 -8.51 -15.37
CA GLY A 174 -1.15 -8.56 -14.07
C GLY A 174 -0.23 -8.17 -12.91
N PRO A 175 -0.66 -8.34 -11.65
CA PRO A 175 0.14 -8.03 -10.47
C PRO A 175 1.49 -8.78 -10.48
N HIS A 176 2.58 -8.06 -10.21
CA HIS A 176 3.96 -8.57 -10.20
C HIS A 176 4.52 -9.03 -11.56
N GLU A 177 3.74 -8.99 -12.63
CA GLU A 177 4.17 -9.32 -13.98
C GLU A 177 4.65 -8.06 -14.71
N GLY A 178 5.56 -8.18 -15.68
CA GLY A 178 5.90 -7.08 -16.60
C GLY A 178 6.40 -5.78 -15.97
N ASN A 179 6.81 -5.76 -14.70
CA ASN A 179 7.21 -4.53 -13.99
C ASN A 179 8.28 -3.74 -14.72
N ARG A 180 9.29 -4.44 -15.26
CA ARG A 180 10.39 -3.80 -15.99
C ARG A 180 9.89 -3.10 -17.26
N TRP A 181 8.95 -3.72 -17.98
CA TRP A 181 8.32 -3.10 -19.14
C TRP A 181 7.48 -1.89 -18.73
N LEU A 182 6.65 -2.01 -17.68
CA LEU A 182 5.85 -0.88 -17.16
C LEU A 182 6.72 0.30 -16.70
N PHE A 183 7.89 0.06 -16.11
CA PHE A 183 8.82 1.15 -15.75
C PHE A 183 9.38 1.85 -16.99
N ARG A 184 9.67 1.12 -18.06
CA ARG A 184 10.09 1.75 -19.33
C ARG A 184 8.95 2.55 -19.96
N VAL A 185 7.69 2.07 -19.86
CA VAL A 185 6.51 2.86 -20.25
C VAL A 185 6.38 4.13 -19.41
N CYS A 186 6.59 4.06 -18.09
CA CYS A 186 6.60 5.26 -17.23
C CYS A 186 7.68 6.25 -17.67
N ASN A 187 8.90 5.77 -17.95
CA ASN A 187 9.97 6.62 -18.45
C ASN A 187 9.55 7.30 -19.76
N ARG A 188 8.91 6.59 -20.71
CA ARG A 188 8.42 7.22 -21.95
C ARG A 188 7.39 8.31 -21.70
N LEU A 189 6.47 8.10 -20.76
CA LEU A 189 5.48 9.13 -20.39
C LEU A 189 6.16 10.40 -19.90
N GLU A 190 7.18 10.27 -19.04
CA GLU A 190 7.94 11.42 -18.52
C GLU A 190 8.67 12.19 -19.62
N HIS A 191 9.08 11.52 -20.70
CA HIS A 191 9.81 12.13 -21.82
C HIS A 191 8.91 12.61 -22.97
N ALA A 192 7.62 12.24 -22.99
CA ALA A 192 6.76 12.46 -24.15
C ALA A 192 6.27 13.92 -24.32
N SER A 193 6.70 14.86 -23.48
CA SER A 193 6.22 16.26 -23.46
C SER A 193 4.68 16.39 -23.50
N VAL A 194 3.96 15.38 -23.01
CA VAL A 194 2.50 15.39 -22.93
C VAL A 194 2.11 16.09 -21.64
N ASN A 195 1.43 17.23 -21.77
CA ASN A 195 0.80 17.90 -20.64
C ASN A 195 -0.42 17.07 -20.21
N LEU A 196 -0.20 16.17 -19.27
CA LEU A 196 -1.28 15.42 -18.63
C LEU A 196 -1.97 16.31 -17.58
N PRO A 197 -3.31 16.27 -17.50
CA PRO A 197 -4.03 16.94 -16.41
C PRO A 197 -3.58 16.38 -15.06
N ASP A 198 -3.50 17.24 -14.04
CA ASP A 198 -3.25 16.73 -12.69
C ASP A 198 -4.47 15.92 -12.24
N GLU A 199 -4.24 14.76 -11.66
CA GLU A 199 -5.31 13.96 -11.04
C GLU A 199 -6.06 14.79 -10.00
N ASN A 200 -5.37 15.69 -9.30
CA ASN A 200 -5.96 16.53 -8.26
C ASN A 200 -6.94 17.58 -8.80
N ASP A 201 -6.88 17.92 -10.09
CA ASP A 201 -7.81 18.85 -10.72
C ASP A 201 -9.22 18.24 -10.83
N VAL A 202 -9.30 16.92 -10.91
CA VAL A 202 -10.56 16.15 -11.04
C VAL A 202 -10.94 15.45 -9.74
N PHE A 203 -9.94 14.89 -9.05
CA PHE A 203 -10.12 14.09 -7.84
C PHE A 203 -9.42 14.77 -6.65
N SER A 204 -10.18 15.63 -5.95
CA SER A 204 -9.70 16.32 -4.75
C SER A 204 -9.04 15.38 -3.74
N GLN A 205 -7.87 15.78 -3.23
CA GLN A 205 -7.15 15.04 -2.19
C GLN A 205 -7.91 14.96 -0.86
N GLN A 206 -8.93 15.80 -0.66
CA GLN A 206 -9.69 15.86 0.58
C GLN A 206 -10.39 14.54 0.91
N LEU A 207 -11.01 13.89 -0.08
CA LEU A 207 -11.67 12.59 0.14
C LEU A 207 -10.66 11.52 0.56
N CYS A 208 -9.53 11.41 -0.18
CA CYS A 208 -8.45 10.50 0.18
C CYS A 208 -7.92 10.78 1.60
N GLY A 209 -7.69 12.05 1.95
CA GLY A 209 -7.23 12.46 3.27
C GLY A 209 -8.19 12.05 4.39
N SER A 210 -9.50 12.27 4.20
CA SER A 210 -10.52 11.86 5.17
C SER A 210 -10.60 10.34 5.33
N ILE A 211 -10.51 9.56 4.23
CA ILE A 211 -10.51 8.10 4.29
C ILE A 211 -9.24 7.58 5.00
N VAL A 212 -8.07 8.15 4.69
CA VAL A 212 -6.81 7.81 5.37
C VAL A 212 -6.91 8.09 6.86
N HIS A 213 -7.42 9.27 7.24
CA HIS A 213 -7.62 9.61 8.64
C HIS A 213 -8.54 8.61 9.36
N PHE A 214 -9.65 8.22 8.74
CA PHE A 214 -10.54 7.19 9.26
C PHE A 214 -9.83 5.85 9.46
N LEU A 215 -9.07 5.38 8.47
CA LEU A 215 -8.34 4.12 8.54
C LEU A 215 -7.31 4.14 9.68
N ASP A 216 -6.54 5.22 9.81
CA ASP A 216 -5.52 5.33 10.83
C ASP A 216 -6.13 5.40 12.24
N ARG A 217 -7.20 6.18 12.43
CA ARG A 217 -7.98 6.23 13.67
C ARG A 217 -8.56 4.86 14.04
N ARG A 218 -9.19 4.16 13.09
CA ARG A 218 -9.80 2.84 13.31
C ARG A 218 -8.78 1.80 13.78
N ASN A 219 -7.56 1.83 13.23
CA ASN A 219 -6.50 0.89 13.59
C ASN A 219 -5.70 1.31 14.83
N TYR A 220 -5.82 2.56 15.28
CA TYR A 220 -4.98 3.10 16.35
C TYR A 220 -5.01 2.29 17.65
N PRO A 221 -6.18 1.86 18.19
CA PRO A 221 -6.18 1.06 19.43
C PRO A 221 -5.38 -0.25 19.32
N ALA A 222 -5.50 -0.95 18.19
CA ALA A 222 -4.73 -2.17 17.94
C ALA A 222 -3.24 -1.88 17.71
N ASN A 223 -2.91 -0.73 17.10
CA ASN A 223 -1.54 -0.29 16.92
C ASN A 223 -0.88 0.09 18.25
N GLN A 224 -1.60 0.74 19.18
CA GLN A 224 -1.08 1.04 20.52
C GLN A 224 -0.67 -0.22 21.27
N GLU A 225 -1.53 -1.24 21.26
CA GLU A 225 -1.22 -2.53 21.90
C GLU A 225 -0.04 -3.24 21.20
N TYR A 226 0.04 -3.16 19.87
CA TYR A 226 1.21 -3.66 19.14
C TYR A 226 2.50 -2.92 19.51
N CYS A 227 2.45 -1.58 19.64
CA CYS A 227 3.60 -0.77 20.04
C CYS A 227 4.09 -1.15 21.43
N ARG A 228 3.16 -1.34 22.38
CA ARG A 228 3.47 -1.79 23.74
C ARG A 228 4.14 -3.18 23.75
N LEU A 229 3.66 -4.11 22.94
CA LEU A 229 4.20 -5.48 22.87
C LEU A 229 5.58 -5.55 22.21
N MET A 230 5.87 -4.67 21.26
CA MET A 230 7.08 -4.71 20.44
C MET A 230 8.06 -3.58 20.72
N SER A 231 7.79 -2.73 21.71
CA SER A 231 8.56 -1.53 22.02
C SER A 231 8.78 -0.61 20.80
N VAL A 232 7.77 -0.50 19.96
CA VAL A 232 7.79 0.40 18.78
C VAL A 232 7.30 1.78 19.18
N ASP A 233 7.88 2.83 18.60
CA ASP A 233 7.44 4.21 18.81
C ASP A 233 5.95 4.39 18.45
N GLN A 234 5.12 4.58 19.47
CA GLN A 234 3.68 4.75 19.33
C GLN A 234 3.32 5.99 18.52
N ALA A 235 4.10 7.06 18.61
CA ALA A 235 3.76 8.31 17.95
C ALA A 235 3.82 8.17 16.41
N PHE A 236 4.51 7.16 15.87
CA PHE A 236 4.47 6.85 14.43
C PHE A 236 3.05 6.45 13.97
N PHE A 237 2.30 5.80 14.84
CA PHE A 237 0.94 5.33 14.56
C PHE A 237 -0.15 6.32 14.98
N GLU A 238 0.23 7.45 15.57
CA GLU A 238 -0.71 8.44 16.05
C GLU A 238 -1.45 9.10 14.87
N PRO A 239 -2.79 9.02 14.82
CA PRO A 239 -3.56 9.66 13.77
C PRO A 239 -3.44 11.19 13.91
N GLY A 240 -3.32 11.90 12.79
CA GLY A 240 -3.18 13.36 12.81
C GLY A 240 -4.34 14.08 13.54
N ASN A 241 -4.05 15.22 14.15
CA ASN A 241 -5.02 16.05 14.88
C ASN A 241 -6.01 16.74 13.94
N ILE A 242 -6.95 15.98 13.37
CA ILE A 242 -8.15 16.52 12.73
C ILE A 242 -9.25 16.55 13.80
N PRO A 243 -9.92 17.70 14.05
CA PRO A 243 -10.77 17.90 15.24
C PRO A 243 -12.05 17.08 15.32
N ASN A 244 -12.36 16.24 14.32
CA ASN A 244 -13.62 15.52 14.31
C ASN A 244 -13.46 14.12 14.93
N SER A 245 -14.50 13.68 15.64
CA SER A 245 -14.71 12.28 15.98
C SER A 245 -14.44 11.40 14.76
N VAL A 246 -13.96 10.17 14.98
CA VAL A 246 -13.75 9.21 13.90
C VAL A 246 -15.02 9.14 13.07
N PRO A 247 -15.01 9.53 11.78
CA PRO A 247 -16.22 9.51 10.99
C PRO A 247 -16.74 8.08 10.98
N SER A 248 -18.03 7.89 11.21
CA SER A 248 -18.64 6.59 11.07
C SER A 248 -18.54 6.12 9.61
N PRO A 249 -18.67 4.81 9.33
CA PRO A 249 -18.79 4.33 7.94
C PRO A 249 -19.89 5.07 7.15
N ASN A 250 -20.98 5.47 7.81
CA ASN A 250 -22.05 6.25 7.17
C ASN A 250 -21.61 7.67 6.80
N ASP A 251 -20.78 8.31 7.63
CA ASP A 251 -20.22 9.63 7.33
C ASP A 251 -19.30 9.56 6.10
N LEU A 252 -18.51 8.49 5.97
CA LEU A 252 -17.72 8.25 4.76
C LEU A 252 -18.58 8.02 3.52
N ILE A 253 -19.69 7.28 3.65
CA ILE A 253 -20.63 7.07 2.54
C ILE A 253 -21.25 8.40 2.12
N GLN A 254 -21.70 9.22 3.07
CA GLN A 254 -22.29 10.53 2.78
C GLN A 254 -21.27 11.45 2.11
N MET A 255 -20.07 11.55 2.67
CA MET A 255 -18.97 12.32 2.06
C MET A 255 -18.68 11.84 0.63
N ALA A 256 -18.64 10.53 0.39
CA ALA A 256 -18.45 9.99 -0.95
C ALA A 256 -19.58 10.40 -1.91
N ARG A 257 -20.84 10.44 -1.46
CA ARG A 257 -21.97 10.94 -2.26
C ARG A 257 -21.79 12.41 -2.60
N ASP A 258 -21.47 13.24 -1.62
CA ASP A 258 -21.30 14.68 -1.82
C ASP A 258 -20.19 14.95 -2.85
N PHE A 259 -19.04 14.26 -2.75
CA PHE A 259 -17.99 14.34 -3.76
C PHE A 259 -18.43 13.85 -5.14
N ALA A 260 -19.20 12.76 -5.19
CA ALA A 260 -19.72 12.27 -6.45
C ALA A 260 -20.69 13.27 -7.11
N ASP A 261 -21.53 13.94 -6.33
CA ASP A 261 -22.51 14.90 -6.85
C ASP A 261 -21.84 16.19 -7.34
N MET A 262 -20.79 16.64 -6.66
CA MET A 262 -20.03 17.83 -7.05
C MET A 262 -19.14 17.63 -8.29
N ARG A 263 -18.78 16.40 -8.65
CA ARG A 263 -17.85 16.12 -9.76
C ARG A 263 -18.56 16.10 -11.12
N PRO A 264 -18.16 16.97 -12.07
CA PRO A 264 -18.69 16.94 -13.42
C PRO A 264 -18.25 15.65 -14.13
N GLN A 265 -19.20 14.96 -14.77
CA GLN A 265 -18.89 13.72 -15.49
C GLN A 265 -17.95 13.98 -16.68
N LYS A 266 -18.08 15.15 -17.32
CA LYS A 266 -17.25 15.55 -18.46
C LYS A 266 -15.77 15.61 -18.09
N ASP A 267 -15.42 16.25 -16.97
CA ASP A 267 -14.02 16.41 -16.54
C ASP A 267 -13.37 15.04 -16.25
N ILE A 268 -14.16 14.10 -15.71
CA ILE A 268 -13.73 12.73 -15.49
C ILE A 268 -13.48 12.00 -16.82
N ASP A 269 -14.42 12.11 -17.76
CA ASP A 269 -14.31 11.44 -19.06
C ASP A 269 -13.11 12.00 -19.86
N ASP A 270 -12.91 13.32 -19.85
CA ASP A 270 -11.78 13.99 -20.49
C ASP A 270 -10.45 13.55 -19.85
N PHE A 271 -10.36 13.52 -18.52
CA PHE A 271 -9.18 13.03 -17.79
C PHE A 271 -8.85 11.57 -18.14
N LEU A 272 -9.86 10.70 -18.16
CA LEU A 272 -9.69 9.28 -18.49
C LEU A 272 -9.19 9.11 -19.92
N LEU A 273 -9.81 9.79 -20.88
CA LEU A 273 -9.42 9.72 -22.28
C LEU A 273 -7.97 10.18 -22.49
N MET A 274 -7.58 11.30 -21.89
CA MET A 274 -6.21 11.83 -22.01
C MET A 274 -5.19 10.86 -21.38
N THR A 275 -5.49 10.35 -20.19
CA THR A 275 -4.65 9.42 -19.45
C THR A 275 -4.47 8.09 -20.19
N GLU A 276 -5.56 7.52 -20.71
CA GLU A 276 -5.53 6.28 -21.47
C GLU A 276 -4.77 6.44 -22.78
N ASN A 277 -5.01 7.53 -23.53
CA ASN A 277 -4.29 7.80 -24.77
C ASN A 277 -2.78 7.97 -24.55
N ALA A 278 -2.38 8.72 -23.53
CA ALA A 278 -0.97 8.88 -23.19
C ALA A 278 -0.33 7.54 -22.82
N PHE A 279 -0.98 6.74 -21.98
CA PHE A 279 -0.52 5.41 -21.62
C PHE A 279 -0.37 4.51 -22.85
N MET A 280 -1.39 4.44 -23.71
CA MET A 280 -1.38 3.61 -24.91
C MET A 280 -0.28 4.02 -25.89
N ASN A 281 -0.06 5.32 -26.07
CA ASN A 281 1.00 5.84 -26.93
C ASN A 281 2.39 5.49 -26.38
N ALA A 282 2.61 5.64 -25.08
CA ALA A 282 3.86 5.27 -24.44
C ALA A 282 4.10 3.75 -24.48
N ALA A 283 3.06 2.94 -24.23
CA ALA A 283 3.12 1.49 -24.31
C ALA A 283 3.45 1.01 -25.73
N ARG A 284 2.79 1.58 -26.75
CA ARG A 284 3.06 1.28 -28.16
C ARG A 284 4.48 1.66 -28.57
N SER A 285 4.93 2.85 -28.18
CA SER A 285 6.28 3.33 -28.47
C SER A 285 7.35 2.43 -27.85
N GLU A 286 7.09 1.90 -26.66
CA GLU A 286 7.97 0.93 -26.01
C GLU A 286 8.05 -0.39 -26.76
N ILE A 287 6.93 -0.89 -27.28
CA ILE A 287 6.89 -2.12 -28.09
C ILE A 287 7.63 -1.94 -29.42
N ILE A 288 7.49 -0.78 -30.09
CA ILE A 288 8.13 -0.53 -31.39
C ILE A 288 9.65 -0.38 -31.27
N SER A 289 10.13 0.10 -30.12
CA SER A 289 11.55 0.39 -29.92
C SER A 289 12.42 -0.80 -29.48
N THR A 290 11.81 -1.94 -29.20
CA THR A 290 12.46 -3.20 -28.80
C THR A 290 12.47 -4.18 -29.96
#